data_AF-A0A2G2Z8Q2-F1
#
_entry.id   AF-A0A2G2Z8Q2-F1
#
_cell.length_a   1.000
_cell.length_b   1.000
_cell.length_c   1.000
_cell.angle_alpha   90.00
_cell.angle_beta   90.00
_cell.angle_gamma   90.00
#
_symmetry.space_group_name_H-M   'P 1'
#
loop_
_entity.id
_entity.type
_entity.pdbx_description
1 polymer ?
#
loop_
_entity_poly.entity_id
_entity_poly.type
_entity_poly.pdbx_seq_one_letter_code
_entity_poly.pdbx_strand_id
1 'polypeptide(L)'
;MIAQLPKNDETSISYKQILAQLDVAMGERVVEELIFGKSEITSGPSDNLKQVTKFTITIVTKFGMNKEVGLVTHNYDDDGKSMSIDTRLLIV
;
A
#
# COMPACT_ATOMS: atom_id res chain seq x y z
N MET A 1 5.51 -6.16 12.50
CA MET A 1 5.44 -4.71 12.25
C MET A 1 6.62 -4.03 12.90
N ILE A 2 7.39 -3.27 12.12
CA ILE A 2 8.40 -2.34 12.63
C ILE A 2 7.65 -1.15 13.23
N ALA A 3 7.89 -0.85 14.51
CA ALA A 3 7.30 0.31 15.16
C ALA A 3 8.03 1.57 14.70
N GLN A 4 7.38 2.38 13.85
CA GLN A 4 7.85 3.72 13.53
C GLN A 4 7.30 4.70 14.57
N LEU A 5 8.18 5.44 15.23
CA LEU A 5 7.76 6.53 16.10
C LEU A 5 7.25 7.70 15.23
N PRO A 6 6.04 8.22 15.48
CA PRO A 6 5.55 9.39 14.76
C PRO A 6 6.48 10.57 15.01
N LYS A 7 6.90 11.24 13.93
CA LYS A 7 7.63 12.51 14.01
C LYS A 7 6.60 13.61 14.27
N ASN A 8 6.29 13.86 15.55
CA ASN A 8 5.33 14.86 16.04
C ASN A 8 3.84 14.57 15.72
N ASP A 9 2.94 15.36 16.33
CA ASP A 9 1.47 15.37 16.12
C ASP A 9 1.09 15.79 14.68
N GLU A 10 1.59 15.08 13.68
CA GLU A 10 1.20 15.28 12.29
C GLU A 10 -0.20 14.69 12.07
N THR A 11 -1.18 15.56 11.80
CA THR A 11 -2.56 15.17 11.48
C THR A 11 -2.76 14.78 10.02
N SER A 12 -1.73 14.90 9.19
CA SER A 12 -1.77 14.62 7.76
C SER A 12 -0.47 13.96 7.31
N ILE A 13 -0.57 13.03 6.37
CA ILE A 13 0.58 12.30 5.80
C ILE A 13 0.71 12.69 4.33
N SER A 14 1.89 13.15 3.94
CA SER A 14 2.19 13.47 2.54
C SER A 14 2.36 12.20 1.69
N TYR A 15 2.13 12.32 0.38
CA TYR A 15 2.36 11.22 -0.57
C TYR A 15 3.79 10.65 -0.49
N LYS A 16 4.78 11.51 -0.26
CA LYS A 16 6.19 11.10 -0.08
C LYS A 16 6.38 10.24 1.17
N GLN A 17 5.74 10.59 2.28
CA GLN A 17 5.81 9.80 3.51
C GLN A 17 5.09 8.46 3.36
N ILE A 18 3.96 8.45 2.65
CA ILE A 18 3.25 7.23 2.27
C ILE A 18 4.16 6.28 1.49
N LEU A 19 4.82 6.78 0.42
CA LEU A 19 5.74 5.96 -0.38
C LEU A 19 6.90 5.42 0.49
N ALA A 20 7.48 6.25 1.36
CA ALA A 20 8.54 5.81 2.26
C ALA A 20 8.08 4.71 3.23
N GLN A 21 6.83 4.75 3.71
CA GLN A 21 6.28 3.68 4.55
C GLN A 21 6.08 2.38 3.77
N LEU A 22 5.62 2.47 2.51
CA LEU A 22 5.49 1.31 1.62
C LEU A 22 6.86 0.67 1.35
N ASP A 23 7.89 1.48 1.06
CA ASP A 23 9.26 1.01 0.82
C ASP A 23 9.82 0.22 2.02
N VAL A 24 9.65 0.76 3.24
CA VAL A 24 10.10 0.09 4.46
C VAL A 24 9.34 -1.23 4.67
N ALA A 25 8.04 -1.25 4.43
CA ALA A 25 7.22 -2.43 4.65
C ALA A 25 7.50 -3.56 3.62
N MET A 26 7.87 -3.21 2.38
CA MET A 26 8.27 -4.18 1.36
C MET A 26 9.72 -4.63 1.47
N GLY A 27 10.53 -3.96 2.30
CA GLY A 27 11.96 -4.23 2.46
C GLY A 27 12.27 -5.66 2.89
N GLU A 28 11.48 -6.25 3.79
CA GLU A 28 11.68 -7.64 4.24
C GLU A 28 11.62 -8.64 3.08
N ARG A 29 10.63 -8.48 2.20
CA ARG A 29 10.47 -9.33 1.01
C ARG A 29 11.62 -9.14 0.02
N VAL A 30 12.05 -7.90 -0.20
CA VAL A 30 13.15 -7.58 -1.10
C VAL A 30 14.46 -8.16 -0.58
N VAL A 31 14.72 -8.08 0.72
CA VAL A 31 15.91 -8.66 1.35
C VAL A 31 15.93 -10.18 1.22
N GLU A 32 14.80 -10.86 1.45
CA GLU A 32 14.74 -12.32 1.27
C GLU A 32 15.11 -12.74 -0.15
N GLU A 33 14.53 -12.06 -1.15
CA GLU A 33 14.79 -12.36 -2.55
C GLU A 33 16.24 -12.05 -2.96
N LEU A 34 16.82 -10.95 -2.45
CA LEU A 34 18.19 -10.55 -2.76
C LEU A 34 19.24 -11.45 -2.11
N ILE A 35 19.01 -11.92 -0.88
CA ILE A 35 20.00 -12.68 -0.12
C ILE A 35 19.87 -14.19 -0.36
N PHE A 36 18.64 -14.72 -0.37
CA PHE A 36 18.40 -16.16 -0.46
C PHE A 36 17.96 -16.61 -1.86
N GLY A 37 17.56 -15.68 -2.73
CA GLY A 37 17.06 -15.98 -4.06
C GLY A 37 15.57 -16.33 -4.07
N LYS A 38 14.98 -16.35 -5.27
CA LYS A 38 13.52 -16.52 -5.45
C LYS A 38 12.95 -17.84 -4.93
N SER A 39 13.76 -18.90 -4.86
CA SER A 39 13.32 -20.22 -4.38
C SER A 39 13.14 -20.27 -2.87
N GLU A 40 13.82 -19.39 -2.13
CA GLU A 40 13.89 -19.40 -0.66
C GLU A 40 13.03 -18.30 -0.02
N ILE A 41 12.15 -17.68 -0.79
CA ILE A 41 11.20 -16.68 -0.30
C ILE A 41 10.22 -17.33 0.67
N THR A 42 10.01 -16.71 1.83
CA THR A 42 9.17 -17.28 2.90
C THR A 42 7.76 -16.66 2.94
N SER A 43 6.87 -17.28 3.70
CA SER A 43 5.54 -16.73 4.00
C SER A 43 5.55 -15.69 5.14
N GLY A 44 6.71 -15.43 5.76
CA GLY A 44 6.85 -14.54 6.91
C GLY A 44 6.29 -13.13 6.68
N PRO A 45 6.60 -12.46 5.56
CA PRO A 45 6.09 -11.12 5.27
C PRO A 45 4.60 -11.04 4.89
N SER A 46 3.85 -12.14 4.90
CA SER A 46 2.48 -12.19 4.36
C SER A 46 1.51 -11.20 5.03
N ASP A 47 1.60 -11.01 6.36
CA ASP A 47 0.74 -10.06 7.06
C ASP A 47 1.17 -8.60 6.84
N ASN A 48 2.47 -8.35 6.63
CA ASN A 48 2.94 -7.03 6.21
C ASN A 48 2.42 -6.70 4.80
N LEU A 49 2.50 -7.65 3.85
CA LEU A 49 1.97 -7.48 2.49
C LEU A 49 0.46 -7.18 2.50
N LYS A 50 -0.34 -7.91 3.28
CA LYS A 50 -1.78 -7.62 3.41
C LYS A 50 -2.05 -6.20 3.89
N GLN A 51 -1.27 -5.71 4.86
CA GLN A 51 -1.44 -4.36 5.40
C GLN A 51 -1.02 -3.29 4.37
N VAL A 52 0.10 -3.51 3.68
CA VAL A 52 0.60 -2.66 2.59
C VAL A 52 -0.43 -2.55 1.47
N THR A 53 -1.03 -3.67 1.05
CA THR A 53 -2.07 -3.68 0.02
C THR A 53 -3.30 -2.88 0.47
N LYS A 54 -3.81 -3.12 1.69
CA LYS A 54 -4.97 -2.37 2.23
C LYS A 54 -4.70 -0.87 2.33
N PHE A 55 -3.49 -0.51 2.75
CA PHE A 55 -3.07 0.89 2.85
C PHE A 55 -3.00 1.53 1.46
N THR A 56 -2.39 0.86 0.49
CA THR A 56 -2.30 1.32 -0.91
C THR A 56 -3.68 1.53 -1.52
N ILE A 57 -4.61 0.60 -1.34
CA ILE A 57 -6.01 0.75 -1.78
C ILE A 57 -6.63 2.01 -1.16
N THR A 58 -6.40 2.28 0.12
CA THR A 58 -6.92 3.48 0.81
C THR A 58 -6.34 4.77 0.21
N ILE A 59 -5.06 4.78 -0.14
CA ILE A 59 -4.38 5.93 -0.76
C ILE A 59 -4.97 6.24 -2.14
N VAL A 60 -5.24 5.20 -2.93
CA VAL A 60 -5.82 5.35 -4.28
C VAL A 60 -7.30 5.75 -4.19
N THR A 61 -8.08 5.05 -3.37
CA THR A 61 -9.54 5.19 -3.32
C THR A 61 -10.02 6.36 -2.48
N LYS A 62 -9.38 6.66 -1.34
CA LYS A 62 -9.84 7.71 -0.42
C LYS A 62 -9.09 9.01 -0.58
N PHE A 63 -7.77 8.95 -0.76
CA PHE A 63 -6.93 10.15 -0.82
C PHE A 63 -6.77 10.72 -2.24
N GLY A 64 -7.22 10.01 -3.29
CA GLY A 64 -7.10 10.47 -4.66
C GLY A 64 -5.65 10.68 -5.10
N MET A 65 -4.71 9.93 -4.52
CA MET A 65 -3.26 10.09 -4.75
C MET A 65 -2.74 9.23 -5.91
N ASN A 66 -3.63 8.75 -6.77
CA ASN A 66 -3.27 8.09 -8.03
C ASN A 66 -3.63 9.02 -9.20
N LYS A 67 -2.67 9.25 -10.10
CA LYS A 67 -2.82 10.17 -11.22
C LYS A 67 -3.88 9.72 -12.24
N GLU A 68 -4.02 8.42 -12.44
CA GLU A 68 -4.94 7.83 -13.42
C GLU A 68 -6.37 7.75 -12.90
N VAL A 69 -6.54 7.46 -11.60
CA VAL A 69 -7.85 7.52 -10.92
C VAL A 69 -8.31 8.97 -10.73
N GLY A 70 -7.37 9.87 -10.44
CA GLY A 70 -7.62 11.31 -10.24
C GLY A 70 -8.02 11.68 -8.81
N LEU A 71 -8.33 12.96 -8.62
CA LEU A 71 -8.71 13.57 -7.33
C LEU A 71 -10.17 13.28 -6.98
N VAL A 72 -10.49 12.00 -6.79
CA VAL A 72 -11.83 11.51 -6.46
C VAL A 72 -11.78 10.53 -5.29
N THR A 73 -12.88 10.44 -4.55
CA THR A 73 -13.05 9.46 -3.48
C THR A 73 -14.02 8.37 -3.93
N HIS A 74 -13.58 7.12 -3.90
CA HIS A 74 -14.38 5.94 -4.18
C HIS A 74 -14.73 5.21 -2.88
N ASN A 75 -15.96 4.71 -2.79
CA ASN A 75 -16.31 3.75 -1.75
C ASN A 75 -15.75 2.37 -2.16
N TYR A 76 -14.92 1.78 -1.29
CA TYR A 76 -14.32 0.46 -1.50
C TYR A 76 -14.85 -0.58 -0.47
N ASP A 77 -15.92 -0.27 0.27
CA ASP A 77 -16.49 -1.18 1.27
C ASP A 77 -17.06 -2.47 0.64
N ASP A 78 -17.35 -2.47 -0.66
CA ASP A 78 -17.86 -3.60 -1.45
C ASP A 78 -16.80 -4.27 -2.33
N ASP A 79 -15.52 -4.08 -2.01
CA ASP A 79 -14.37 -4.52 -2.83
C ASP A 79 -14.37 -3.90 -4.24
N GLY A 80 -14.91 -2.68 -4.38
CA GLY A 80 -14.95 -1.93 -5.63
C GLY A 80 -16.01 -2.41 -6.61
N LYS A 81 -16.96 -3.28 -6.21
CA LYS A 81 -18.02 -3.79 -7.10
C LYS A 81 -18.90 -2.69 -7.70
N SER A 82 -19.09 -1.60 -6.96
CA SER A 82 -19.80 -0.40 -7.38
C SER A 82 -19.02 0.48 -8.38
N MET A 83 -17.71 0.22 -8.55
CA MET A 83 -16.84 0.95 -9.47
C MET A 83 -16.87 0.34 -10.88
N SER A 84 -16.59 1.16 -11.89
CA SER A 84 -16.41 0.65 -13.25
C SER A 84 -15.22 -0.32 -13.30
N ILE A 85 -15.26 -1.25 -14.26
CA ILE A 85 -14.18 -2.24 -14.45
C ILE A 85 -12.85 -1.53 -14.67
N ASP A 86 -12.83 -0.47 -15.48
CA ASP A 86 -11.64 0.31 -15.78
C ASP A 86 -11.02 0.91 -14.51
N THR A 87 -11.83 1.51 -13.63
CA THR A 87 -11.31 2.08 -12.38
C THR A 87 -10.84 1.00 -11.41
N ARG A 88 -11.50 -0.16 -11.35
CA ARG A 88 -11.00 -1.28 -10.53
C ARG A 88 -9.63 -1.75 -10.99
N LEU A 89 -9.39 -1.84 -12.31
CA LEU A 89 -8.10 -2.27 -12.86
C LEU A 89 -6.93 -1.32 -12.51
N LEU A 90 -7.22 -0.09 -12.10
CA LEU A 90 -6.19 0.87 -11.66
C LEU A 90 -5.85 0.72 -10.16
N ILE A 91 -6.61 -0.08 -9.41
CA ILE A 91 -6.47 -0.28 -7.96
C ILE A 91 -5.77 -1.60 -7.62
N VAL A 92 -5.89 -2.62 -8.48
CA VAL A 92 -5.36 -3.98 -8.29
C VAL A 92 -4.11 -4.21 -9.10
#